data_AF-A0A9D7PPC8-F1
#
_entry.id   AF-A0A9D7PPC8-F1
#
_cell.length_a   1.000
_cell.length_b   1.000
_cell.length_c   1.000
_cell.angle_alpha   90.00
_cell.angle_beta   90.00
_cell.angle_gamma   90.00
#
_symmetry.space_group_name_H-M   'P 1'
#
loop_
_entity.id
_entity.type
_entity.pdbx_description
1 polymer ?
#
loop_
_entity_poly.entity_id
_entity_poly.type
_entity_poly.pdbx_seq_one_letter_code
_entity_poly.pdbx_strand_id
1 'polypeptide(L)'
;MSRLKFPLQGHDGVGNKWTKTNWTLMKGRIYEVDKSQYKVEYKKTDKSFFQKVWIENSGFNSECRFELIDTKWYLVYALEIDN
;
A
#
# COMPACT_ATOMS: atom_id res chain seq x y z
N MET A 1 -10.88 6.10 -5.87
CA MET A 1 -10.77 5.37 -7.15
C MET A 1 -9.96 6.12 -8.22
N SER A 2 -10.17 7.42 -8.47
CA SER A 2 -9.48 8.17 -9.57
C SER A 2 -7.95 8.31 -9.44
N ARG A 3 -7.38 7.93 -8.29
CA ARG A 3 -5.95 7.98 -7.98
C ARG A 3 -5.27 6.61 -7.93
N LEU A 4 -5.96 5.57 -8.38
CA LEU A 4 -5.41 4.23 -8.54
C LEU A 4 -5.03 4.05 -10.01
N LYS A 5 -3.75 3.85 -10.30
CA LYS A 5 -3.30 3.63 -11.68
C LYS A 5 -3.24 2.13 -11.95
N PHE A 6 -4.35 1.57 -12.43
CA PHE A 6 -4.39 0.17 -12.86
C PHE A 6 -3.61 -0.02 -14.18
N PRO A 7 -2.94 -1.18 -14.38
CA PRO A 7 -2.74 -2.24 -13.39
C PRO A 7 -1.81 -1.78 -12.27
N LEU A 8 -2.23 -1.97 -11.02
CA LEU A 8 -1.35 -1.77 -9.88
C LEU A 8 -0.35 -2.92 -9.85
N GLN A 9 0.90 -2.61 -9.52
CA GLN A 9 1.90 -3.63 -9.20
C GLN A 9 1.56 -4.28 -7.84
N GLY A 10 1.98 -5.53 -7.61
CA GLY A 10 1.65 -6.31 -6.40
C GLY A 10 0.36 -7.12 -6.50
N HIS A 11 -0.14 -7.65 -5.37
CA HIS A 11 -1.29 -8.55 -5.31
C HIS A 11 -2.03 -8.51 -3.95
N ASP A 12 -3.19 -9.19 -3.89
CA ASP A 12 -4.18 -9.18 -2.79
C ASP A 12 -3.98 -10.23 -1.69
N GLY A 13 -2.73 -10.56 -1.32
CA GLY A 13 -2.46 -11.61 -0.31
C GLY A 13 -2.56 -13.03 -0.83
N VAL A 14 -3.59 -13.33 -1.62
CA VAL A 14 -3.82 -14.67 -2.21
C VAL A 14 -3.22 -14.84 -3.61
N GLY A 15 -2.59 -13.78 -4.13
CA GLY A 15 -1.83 -13.80 -5.38
C GLY A 15 -2.56 -13.25 -6.60
N ASN A 16 -3.79 -12.74 -6.46
CA ASN A 16 -4.49 -12.11 -7.59
C ASN A 16 -4.00 -10.69 -7.83
N LYS A 17 -3.96 -10.30 -9.10
CA LYS A 17 -3.71 -8.90 -9.47
C LYS A 17 -4.86 -8.00 -8.98
N TRP A 18 -4.51 -6.79 -8.60
CA TRP A 18 -5.50 -5.77 -8.28
C TRP A 18 -6.31 -5.33 -9.49
N THR A 19 -7.61 -5.23 -9.29
CA THR A 19 -8.62 -4.76 -10.23
C THR A 19 -9.52 -3.76 -9.50
N LYS A 20 -10.39 -3.07 -10.26
CA LYS A 20 -11.35 -2.15 -9.66
C LYS A 20 -12.37 -2.84 -8.74
N THR A 21 -12.59 -4.15 -8.91
CA THR A 21 -13.65 -4.91 -8.22
C THR A 21 -13.15 -5.59 -6.95
N ASN A 22 -11.86 -5.98 -6.88
CA ASN A 22 -11.25 -6.53 -5.66
C ASN A 22 -10.49 -5.50 -4.83
N TRP A 23 -10.39 -4.24 -5.29
CA TRP A 23 -9.74 -3.18 -4.52
C TRP A 23 -10.60 -2.74 -3.34
N THR A 24 -10.21 -3.14 -2.13
CA THR A 24 -10.83 -2.65 -0.90
C THR A 24 -10.18 -1.35 -0.47
N LEU A 25 -10.98 -0.28 -0.36
CA LEU A 25 -10.47 1.03 0.04
C LEU A 25 -10.13 1.02 1.54
N MET A 26 -8.83 0.96 1.87
CA MET A 26 -8.38 1.21 3.23
C MET A 26 -8.79 2.62 3.67
N LYS A 27 -9.52 2.71 4.78
CA LYS A 27 -9.99 3.98 5.37
C LYS A 27 -9.01 4.56 6.41
N GLY A 28 -7.93 3.85 6.72
CA GLY A 28 -6.92 4.29 7.67
C GLY A 28 -6.03 5.38 7.09
N ARG A 29 -5.68 6.39 7.91
CA ARG A 29 -4.67 7.37 7.51
C ARG A 29 -3.29 6.72 7.60
N ILE A 30 -2.47 6.89 6.57
CA ILE A 30 -1.12 6.32 6.42
C ILE A 30 -0.22 6.62 7.65
N TYR A 31 -0.48 7.72 8.38
CA TYR A 31 0.28 8.14 9.57
C TYR A 31 -0.35 7.76 10.91
N GLU A 32 -1.57 7.22 10.93
CA GLU A 32 -2.28 6.77 12.14
C GLU A 32 -2.15 5.26 12.31
N VAL A 33 -0.92 4.76 12.18
CA VAL A 33 -0.64 3.34 12.44
C VAL A 33 -0.41 3.17 13.94
N ASP A 34 -1.14 2.25 14.57
CA ASP A 34 -0.91 1.87 15.96
C ASP A 34 0.44 1.16 16.10
N LYS A 35 1.44 1.92 16.55
CA LYS A 35 2.82 1.43 16.68
C LYS A 35 3.02 0.46 17.85
N SER A 36 1.99 0.19 18.66
CA SER A 36 2.08 -0.81 19.73
C SER A 36 2.19 -2.23 19.20
N GLN A 37 1.57 -2.50 18.03
CA GLN A 37 1.57 -3.82 17.38
C GLN A 37 2.20 -3.78 16.00
N TYR A 38 2.00 -2.68 15.26
CA TYR A 38 2.46 -2.55 13.89
C TYR A 38 3.82 -1.85 13.82
N LYS A 39 4.76 -2.48 13.13
CA LYS A 39 6.00 -1.84 12.68
C LYS A 39 5.74 -1.12 11.36
N VAL A 40 6.41 0.01 11.18
CA VAL A 40 6.24 0.86 9.99
C VAL A 40 7.61 1.31 9.50
N GLU A 41 7.85 1.13 8.21
CA GLU A 41 8.95 1.74 7.48
C GLU A 41 8.35 2.59 6.35
N TYR A 42 8.90 3.78 6.12
CA TYR A 42 8.54 4.55 4.95
C TYR A 42 9.76 5.22 4.33
N LYS A 43 9.72 5.39 3.02
CA LYS A 43 10.71 6.14 2.25
C LYS A 43 9.97 7.17 1.42
N LYS A 44 10.36 8.44 1.55
CA LYS A 44 9.76 9.56 0.83
C LYS A 44 10.82 10.28 0.03
N THR A 45 10.49 10.60 -1.21
CA THR A 45 11.23 11.52 -2.08
C THR A 45 10.27 12.59 -2.59
N ASP A 46 10.76 13.52 -3.41
CA ASP A 46 9.92 14.54 -4.05
C ASP A 46 8.91 13.94 -5.04
N LYS A 47 9.18 12.73 -5.57
CA LYS A 47 8.38 12.10 -6.63
C LYS A 47 7.80 10.74 -6.24
N SER A 48 8.18 10.18 -5.10
CA SER A 48 7.70 8.87 -4.65
C SER A 48 7.47 8.84 -3.14
N PHE A 49 6.51 8.02 -2.73
CA PHE A 49 6.30 7.66 -1.33
C PHE A 49 6.08 6.15 -1.27
N PHE A 50 6.87 5.47 -0.47
CA PHE A 50 6.73 4.06 -0.18
C PHE A 50 6.47 3.88 1.32
N GLN A 51 5.53 3.01 1.66
CA GLN A 51 5.30 2.58 3.03
C GLN A 51 5.18 1.06 3.08
N LYS A 52 5.74 0.50 4.15
CA LYS A 52 5.60 -0.89 4.56
C LYS A 52 5.10 -0.91 6.01
N VAL A 53 4.08 -1.73 6.27
CA VAL A 53 3.49 -1.95 7.58
C VAL A 53 3.44 -3.46 7.82
N TRP A 54 3.95 -3.92 8.95
CA TRP A 54 3.95 -5.35 9.28
C TRP A 54 3.79 -5.57 10.79
N ILE A 55 3.38 -6.77 11.18
CA ILE A 55 3.43 -7.20 12.57
C ILE A 55 4.55 -8.24 12.68
N GLU A 56 5.43 -8.10 13.68
CA GLU A 56 6.52 -9.05 13.87
C GLU A 56 5.97 -10.46 14.16
N ASN A 57 6.51 -11.46 13.47
CA ASN A 57 6.19 -12.88 13.65
C ASN A 57 4.72 -13.28 13.37
N SER A 58 3.89 -12.44 12.73
CA SER A 58 2.51 -12.82 12.39
C SER A 58 2.32 -13.30 10.95
N GLY A 59 3.30 -13.07 10.08
CA GLY A 59 3.14 -13.28 8.63
C GLY A 59 2.36 -12.18 7.91
N PHE A 60 1.84 -11.18 8.64
CA PHE A 60 1.15 -10.02 8.06
C PHE A 60 2.15 -8.97 7.54
N ASN A 61 1.94 -8.52 6.31
CA ASN A 61 2.65 -7.39 5.72
C ASN A 61 1.75 -6.66 4.71
N SER A 62 1.77 -5.33 4.74
CA SER A 62 1.12 -4.47 3.77
C SER A 62 2.10 -3.43 3.25
N GLU A 63 2.25 -3.34 1.94
CA GLU A 63 3.15 -2.42 1.28
C GLU A 63 2.39 -1.59 0.24
N CYS A 64 2.68 -0.30 0.17
CA CYS A 64 2.11 0.59 -0.84
C CYS A 64 3.15 1.57 -1.39
N ARG A 65 3.05 1.88 -2.70
CA ARG A 65 3.85 2.91 -3.35
C ARG A 65 2.96 3.89 -4.11
N PHE A 66 3.23 5.16 -3.85
CA PHE A 66 2.66 6.28 -4.57
C PHE A 66 3.74 6.98 -5.39
N GLU A 67 3.35 7.47 -6.56
CA GLU A 67 4.22 8.26 -7.44
C GLU A 67 3.52 9.55 -7.85
N LEU A 68 4.29 10.63 -7.93
CA LEU A 68 3.83 11.92 -8.42
C LEU A 68 3.88 11.93 -9.95
N ILE A 69 2.71 11.90 -10.58
CA ILE A 69 2.55 11.93 -12.04
C ILE A 69 1.73 13.16 -12.39
N ASP A 70 2.26 14.05 -13.24
CA ASP A 70 1.58 15.28 -13.68
C ASP A 70 0.94 16.06 -12.52
N THR A 71 1.74 16.34 -11.47
CA THR A 71 1.37 17.08 -10.24
C THR A 71 0.45 16.36 -9.27
N LYS A 72 0.11 15.09 -9.54
CA LYS A 72 -0.87 14.34 -8.76
C LYS A 72 -0.27 13.02 -8.26
N TRP A 73 -0.52 12.68 -7.00
CA TRP A 73 -0.11 11.41 -6.42
C TRP A 73 -1.05 10.28 -6.86
N TYR A 74 -0.49 9.20 -7.38
CA TYR A 74 -1.21 7.99 -7.76
C TYR A 74 -0.63 6.80 -7.01
N LEU A 75 -1.50 5.92 -6.52
CA LEU A 75 -1.08 4.60 -6.10
C LEU A 75 -0.71 3.80 -7.35
N VAL A 76 0.48 3.21 -7.34
CA VAL A 76 1.04 2.44 -8.46
C VAL A 76 1.43 1.01 -8.06
N TYR A 77 1.60 0.76 -6.76
CA TYR A 77 1.93 -0.54 -6.20
C TYR A 77 1.18 -0.73 -4.89
N ALA A 78 0.62 -1.92 -4.70
CA ALA A 78 0.05 -2.37 -3.45
C ALA A 78 0.25 -3.87 -3.30
N LEU A 79 0.76 -4.31 -2.16
CA LEU A 79 0.92 -5.70 -1.82
C LEU A 79 0.33 -5.91 -0.44
N GLU A 80 -0.55 -6.88 -0.34
CA GLU A 80 -1.00 -7.44 0.93
C GLU A 80 -0.43 -8.85 1.03
N ILE A 81 0.02 -9.23 2.22
CA ILE A 81 0.40 -10.58 2.60
C ILE A 81 -0.26 -10.82 3.96
N ASP A 82 -1.02 -11.89 4.04
CA ASP A 82 -1.60 -12.41 5.27
C ASP A 82 -1.49 -13.93 5.18
N ASN A 83 -0.90 -14.57 6.20
CA ASN A 83 -0.58 -16.00 6.23
C ASN A 83 -1.67 -16.81 6.92
#